data_AF-A0A2C3XAD2-F1
#
_entry.id   AF-A0A2C3XAD2-F1
#
_cell.length_a   1.000
_cell.length_b   1.000
_cell.length_c   1.000
_cell.angle_alpha   90.00
_cell.angle_beta   90.00
_cell.angle_gamma   90.00
#
_symmetry.space_group_name_H-M   'P 1'
#
loop_
_entity.id
_entity.type
_entity.pdbx_description
1 polymer ?
#
loop_
_entity_poly.entity_id
_entity_poly.type
_entity_poly.pdbx_seq_one_letter_code
_entity_poly.pdbx_strand_id
1 'polypeptide(L)'
;MKKRIVSVILSSAILFPNISHAQENSKQEKQNQRFQKTPAVQQQKSIHIKTELSPEIRNSDIKGNKHGIQYSNQERNTVKAPKNGWFSYNGYWYYFKNGSLYHGWLQDGGKWYFLLNGSGAMATGWYKVDGKNYYFNSSGQMQTGWVHDGVGWAYFKADGSQQTGWFQNGGYWYYSPKDKYMSTGWNHIDGKLYYFNSNGQMQTGWVHDGVGWAYMKQDGSQHVGWLKYDGKWYHFYAGYHMTRGWILLDGYYYYFDANGILQYSQKA
;
A
#
# COMPACT_ATOMS: atom_id res chain seq x y z
N MET A 1 14.98 27.04 -74.21
CA MET A 1 14.62 27.44 -72.84
C MET A 1 14.67 26.21 -71.93
N LYS A 2 15.69 26.11 -71.07
CA LYS A 2 15.86 24.99 -70.12
C LYS A 2 15.15 25.34 -68.82
N LYS A 3 14.08 24.61 -68.46
CA LYS A 3 13.45 24.72 -67.13
C LYS A 3 14.34 24.00 -66.11
N ARG A 4 14.96 24.76 -65.22
CA ARG A 4 15.66 24.23 -64.04
C ARG A 4 14.61 23.80 -63.02
N ILE A 5 14.54 22.50 -62.75
CA ILE A 5 13.84 21.96 -61.58
C ILE A 5 14.79 22.21 -60.40
N VAL A 6 14.41 23.14 -59.52
CA VAL A 6 15.09 23.35 -58.25
C VAL A 6 14.65 22.23 -57.32
N SER A 7 15.53 21.25 -57.14
CA SER A 7 15.39 20.22 -56.12
C SER A 7 15.70 20.86 -54.77
N VAL A 8 14.65 21.10 -53.96
CA VAL A 8 14.81 21.55 -52.58
C VAL A 8 15.03 20.30 -51.73
N ILE A 9 16.30 20.01 -51.41
CA ILE A 9 16.66 19.02 -50.40
C ILE A 9 16.39 19.67 -49.05
N LEU A 10 15.22 19.41 -48.45
CA LEU A 10 15.05 19.62 -47.01
C LEU A 10 15.80 18.50 -46.27
N SER A 11 17.06 18.75 -45.93
CA SER A 11 17.73 18.03 -44.85
C SER A 11 17.04 18.38 -43.54
N SER A 12 15.97 17.64 -43.23
CA SER A 12 15.34 17.68 -41.92
C SER A 12 16.16 16.77 -41.02
N ALA A 13 17.10 17.37 -40.29
CA ALA A 13 17.73 16.69 -39.16
C ALA A 13 16.63 16.37 -38.14
N ILE A 14 16.16 15.13 -38.11
CA ILE A 14 15.26 14.64 -37.09
C ILE A 14 16.08 14.52 -35.82
N LEU A 15 16.06 15.58 -35.01
CA LEU A 15 16.49 15.55 -33.62
C LEU A 15 15.52 14.62 -32.88
N PHE A 16 15.96 13.39 -32.61
CA PHE A 16 15.32 12.54 -31.62
C PHE A 16 15.36 13.27 -30.28
N PRO A 17 14.22 13.53 -29.60
CA PRO A 17 14.27 13.93 -28.22
C PRO A 17 14.78 12.72 -27.41
N ASN A 18 16.06 12.80 -27.03
CA ASN A 18 16.68 11.92 -26.06
C ASN A 18 16.12 12.30 -24.67
N ILE A 19 14.90 11.84 -24.37
CA ILE A 19 14.32 12.02 -23.04
C ILE A 19 14.61 10.75 -22.25
N SER A 20 15.65 10.84 -21.42
CA SER A 20 15.95 9.86 -20.40
C SER A 20 14.81 9.80 -19.37
N HIS A 21 13.80 8.97 -19.64
CA HIS A 21 12.72 8.65 -18.70
C HIS A 21 13.18 7.86 -17.46
N ALA A 22 14.50 7.79 -17.23
CA ALA A 22 15.10 7.14 -16.07
C ALA A 22 15.10 8.02 -14.80
N GLN A 23 14.81 9.33 -14.90
CA GLN A 23 14.94 10.22 -13.72
C GLN A 23 13.65 10.39 -12.90
N GLU A 24 12.47 10.03 -13.40
CA GLU A 24 11.22 10.15 -12.65
C GLU A 24 10.93 8.96 -11.71
N ASN A 25 11.40 7.76 -12.06
CA ASN A 25 11.35 6.59 -11.17
C ASN A 25 12.25 6.75 -9.92
N SER A 26 13.29 7.58 -9.98
CA SER A 26 14.23 7.78 -8.86
C SER A 26 13.61 8.55 -7.68
N LYS A 27 12.55 9.35 -7.91
CA LYS A 27 11.83 10.07 -6.84
C LYS A 27 10.82 9.18 -6.12
N GLN A 28 10.16 8.25 -6.83
CA GLN A 28 9.29 7.25 -6.21
C GLN A 28 10.09 6.14 -5.51
N GLU A 29 11.26 5.74 -6.02
CA GLU A 29 12.14 4.80 -5.32
C GLU A 29 12.72 5.36 -4.01
N LYS A 30 13.04 6.67 -3.96
CA LYS A 30 13.51 7.32 -2.73
C LYS A 30 12.39 7.49 -1.67
N GLN A 31 11.12 7.55 -2.07
CA GLN A 31 10.00 7.49 -1.13
C GLN A 31 9.70 6.06 -0.65
N ASN A 32 9.95 5.05 -1.48
CA ASN A 32 9.84 3.63 -1.12
C ASN A 32 11.04 3.09 -0.30
N GLN A 33 12.09 3.88 -0.05
CA GLN A 33 13.11 3.53 0.95
C GLN A 33 12.75 3.96 2.37
N ARG A 34 11.57 4.57 2.58
CA ARG A 34 11.08 4.94 3.92
C ARG A 34 10.43 3.78 4.69
N PHE A 35 10.36 2.58 4.10
CA PHE A 35 9.96 1.33 4.75
C PHE A 35 11.04 0.80 5.72
N GLN A 36 11.44 1.64 6.68
CA GLN A 36 12.11 1.25 7.92
C GLN A 36 11.76 2.20 9.09
N LYS A 37 10.56 2.77 9.09
CA LYS A 37 9.98 3.29 10.33
C LYS A 37 8.75 2.49 10.72
N THR A 38 9.00 1.23 11.05
CA THR A 38 8.30 0.56 12.15
C THR A 38 8.24 1.54 13.33
N PRO A 39 7.10 1.76 14.01
CA PRO A 39 7.17 2.09 15.42
C PRO A 39 7.98 0.97 16.05
N ALA A 40 9.07 1.36 16.71
CA ALA A 40 10.17 0.52 17.13
C ALA A 40 9.79 -0.94 17.44
N VAL A 41 10.53 -1.87 16.83
CA VAL A 41 10.94 -3.08 17.54
C VAL A 41 11.76 -2.61 18.73
N GLN A 42 11.12 -2.21 19.83
CA GLN A 42 11.78 -2.28 21.11
C GLN A 42 11.84 -3.77 21.43
N GLN A 43 13.03 -4.35 21.26
CA GLN A 43 13.42 -5.48 22.10
C GLN A 43 13.30 -4.99 23.54
N GLN A 44 12.15 -5.22 24.15
CA GLN A 44 11.87 -4.77 25.51
C GLN A 44 11.96 -5.99 26.41
N LYS A 45 12.89 -5.88 27.37
CA LYS A 45 13.12 -6.81 28.47
C LYS A 45 11.80 -7.40 28.98
N SER A 46 11.79 -8.71 29.18
CA SER A 46 10.73 -9.48 29.82
C SER A 46 10.17 -8.72 31.02
N ILE A 47 8.91 -8.29 30.90
CA ILE A 47 8.23 -7.52 31.95
C ILE A 47 7.77 -8.53 33.00
N HIS A 48 8.42 -8.56 34.17
CA HIS A 48 7.95 -9.33 35.32
C HIS A 48 6.75 -8.60 35.95
N ILE A 49 5.54 -8.93 35.50
CA ILE A 49 4.32 -8.60 36.25
C ILE A 49 4.16 -9.68 37.32
N LYS A 50 4.51 -9.36 38.57
CA LYS A 50 4.30 -10.28 39.69
C LYS A 50 2.80 -10.34 40.03
N THR A 51 2.20 -11.51 39.82
CA THR A 51 0.89 -11.84 40.37
C THR A 51 1.06 -12.32 41.80
N GLU A 52 1.10 -11.41 42.78
CA GLU A 52 1.02 -11.80 44.19
C GLU A 52 -0.46 -11.85 44.63
N LEU A 53 -1.01 -13.07 44.68
CA LEU A 53 -2.17 -13.37 45.52
C LEU A 53 -1.71 -13.23 46.98
N SER A 54 -2.15 -12.19 47.68
CA SER A 54 -1.80 -11.95 49.08
C SER A 54 -2.20 -13.16 49.95
N PRO A 55 -1.31 -13.73 50.79
CA PRO A 55 -1.71 -14.67 51.84
C PRO A 55 -2.40 -13.90 52.97
N GLU A 56 -3.46 -14.50 53.52
CA GLU A 56 -4.17 -14.02 54.71
C GLU A 56 -3.21 -13.83 55.88
N ILE A 57 -3.12 -12.61 56.42
CA ILE A 57 -2.33 -12.35 57.64
C ILE A 57 -3.20 -12.70 58.84
N ARG A 58 -2.90 -13.84 59.49
CA ARG A 58 -3.33 -14.14 60.86
C ARG A 58 -2.57 -13.21 61.81
N ASN A 59 -3.33 -12.42 62.57
CA ASN A 59 -2.80 -11.40 63.45
C ASN A 59 -2.48 -12.02 64.83
N SER A 60 -1.28 -12.54 65.01
CA SER A 60 -0.72 -12.82 66.33
C SER A 60 0.79 -12.66 66.28
N ASP A 61 1.32 -11.85 67.20
CA ASP A 61 2.73 -11.67 67.55
C ASP A 61 3.38 -10.36 67.07
N ILE A 62 2.92 -9.22 67.62
CA ILE A 62 3.75 -8.03 67.79
C ILE A 62 4.08 -7.86 69.28
N LYS A 63 5.32 -8.16 69.68
CA LYS A 63 5.94 -7.67 70.93
C LYS A 63 7.39 -7.26 70.67
N GLY A 64 7.65 -5.94 70.78
CA GLY A 64 8.96 -5.30 70.93
C GLY A 64 9.89 -5.40 69.70
N ASN A 65 10.74 -4.45 69.34
CA ASN A 65 11.38 -3.41 70.13
C ASN A 65 11.89 -2.30 69.17
N LYS A 66 12.07 -1.11 69.73
CA LYS A 66 12.43 0.16 69.08
C LYS A 66 13.87 0.13 68.55
N HIS A 67 14.10 0.60 67.31
CA HIS A 67 15.15 1.57 66.90
C HIS A 67 15.10 1.73 65.37
N GLY A 68 15.19 2.99 64.91
CA GLY A 68 14.72 3.42 63.61
C GLY A 68 15.51 2.95 62.40
N ILE A 69 14.77 2.59 61.36
CA ILE A 69 14.90 3.16 60.03
C ILE A 69 13.46 3.47 59.60
N GLN A 70 13.14 4.74 59.42
CA GLN A 70 11.95 5.13 58.68
C GLN A 70 12.20 4.70 57.23
N TYR A 71 11.78 3.49 56.88
CA TYR A 71 11.52 3.19 55.48
C TYR A 71 10.41 4.14 55.10
N SER A 72 10.74 5.16 54.30
CA SER A 72 9.75 5.98 53.65
C SER A 72 8.85 5.01 52.90
N ASN A 73 7.59 4.91 53.34
CA ASN A 73 6.53 4.33 52.55
C ASN A 73 6.32 5.28 51.36
N GLN A 74 7.21 5.19 50.37
CA GLN A 74 6.79 5.48 49.02
C GLN A 74 5.83 4.35 48.69
N GLU A 75 4.54 4.61 48.93
CA GLU A 75 3.45 3.88 48.33
C GLU A 75 3.76 3.83 46.83
N ARG A 76 4.39 2.74 46.38
CA ARG A 76 4.38 2.42 44.97
C ARG A 76 2.90 2.32 44.66
N ASN A 77 2.38 3.26 43.88
CA ASN A 77 1.06 3.15 43.26
C ASN A 77 1.06 1.88 42.42
N THR A 78 0.78 0.75 43.05
CA THR A 78 0.64 -0.54 42.40
C THR A 78 -0.72 -0.52 41.77
N VAL A 79 -0.78 -0.16 40.48
CA VAL A 79 -2.01 -0.26 39.72
C VAL A 79 -2.40 -1.73 39.69
N LYS A 80 -3.42 -2.10 40.46
CA LYS A 80 -3.87 -3.49 40.59
C LYS A 80 -4.54 -3.92 39.29
N ALA A 81 -3.94 -4.88 38.60
CA ALA A 81 -4.51 -5.44 37.39
C ALA A 81 -5.84 -6.16 37.67
N PRO A 82 -6.81 -6.11 36.74
CA PRO A 82 -8.08 -6.79 36.91
C PRO A 82 -7.92 -8.31 36.75
N LYS A 83 -8.86 -9.08 37.33
CA LYS A 83 -8.94 -10.53 37.09
C LYS A 83 -9.32 -10.83 35.63
N ASN A 84 -10.22 -10.03 35.06
CA ASN A 84 -10.65 -10.14 33.66
C ASN A 84 -10.84 -8.74 33.08
N GLY A 85 -10.48 -8.55 31.82
CA GLY A 85 -10.78 -7.34 31.05
C GLY A 85 -9.56 -6.50 30.71
N TRP A 86 -9.85 -5.35 30.10
CA TRP A 86 -8.85 -4.40 29.63
C TRP A 86 -8.13 -3.69 30.79
N PHE A 87 -6.84 -3.48 30.62
CA PHE A 87 -5.98 -2.80 31.57
C PHE A 87 -5.04 -1.85 30.81
N SER A 88 -5.06 -0.57 31.18
CA SER A 88 -4.14 0.42 30.62
C SER A 88 -3.00 0.69 31.59
N TYR A 89 -1.76 0.62 31.10
CA TYR A 89 -0.57 0.88 31.88
C TYR A 89 0.53 1.46 31.01
N ASN A 90 1.13 2.57 31.46
CA ASN A 90 2.20 3.30 30.74
C ASN A 90 1.88 3.60 29.26
N GLY A 91 0.62 3.92 28.96
CA GLY A 91 0.17 4.25 27.61
C GLY A 91 -0.11 3.06 26.69
N TYR A 92 0.01 1.83 27.19
CA TYR A 92 -0.33 0.61 26.46
C TYR A 92 -1.57 -0.06 27.05
N TRP A 93 -2.32 -0.73 26.19
CA TRP A 93 -3.46 -1.54 26.58
C TRP A 93 -3.08 -3.02 26.63
N TYR A 94 -3.58 -3.71 27.63
CA TYR A 94 -3.41 -5.14 27.87
C TYR A 94 -4.78 -5.75 28.15
N TYR A 95 -4.89 -7.07 28.02
CA TYR A 95 -6.08 -7.79 28.43
C TYR A 95 -5.72 -8.86 29.44
N PHE A 96 -6.45 -8.92 30.56
CA PHE A 96 -6.30 -9.97 31.56
C PHE A 96 -7.42 -10.99 31.43
N LYS A 97 -7.09 -12.26 31.62
CA LYS A 97 -8.04 -13.36 31.72
C LYS A 97 -7.63 -14.26 32.88
N ASN A 98 -8.53 -14.46 33.84
CA ASN A 98 -8.30 -15.24 35.05
C ASN A 98 -7.05 -14.80 35.86
N GLY A 99 -6.75 -13.49 35.88
CA GLY A 99 -5.63 -12.92 36.61
C GLY A 99 -4.27 -13.01 35.91
N SER A 100 -4.24 -13.47 34.65
CA SER A 100 -3.03 -13.53 33.83
C SER A 100 -3.17 -12.69 32.56
N LEU A 101 -2.04 -12.20 32.03
CA LEU A 101 -1.99 -11.53 30.75
C LEU A 101 -2.44 -12.47 29.62
N TYR A 102 -3.35 -11.99 28.79
CA TYR A 102 -3.82 -12.66 27.59
C TYR A 102 -2.96 -12.27 26.39
N HIS A 103 -2.76 -13.23 25.48
CA HIS A 103 -1.92 -13.09 24.30
C HIS A 103 -2.66 -13.63 23.07
N GLY A 104 -2.30 -13.15 21.89
CA GLY A 104 -2.89 -13.55 20.62
C GLY A 104 -4.22 -12.86 20.32
N TRP A 105 -5.03 -13.51 19.49
CA TRP A 105 -6.32 -12.99 19.04
C TRP A 105 -7.34 -12.95 20.18
N LEU A 106 -7.96 -11.79 20.36
CA LEU A 106 -9.05 -11.55 21.31
C LEU A 106 -10.26 -11.04 20.55
N GLN A 107 -11.40 -11.69 20.75
CA GLN A 107 -12.69 -11.15 20.37
C GLN A 107 -13.36 -10.57 21.61
N ASP A 108 -13.69 -9.28 21.58
CA ASP A 108 -14.37 -8.58 22.66
C ASP A 108 -15.40 -7.60 22.06
N GLY A 109 -16.63 -7.62 22.57
CA GLY A 109 -17.73 -6.79 22.06
C GLY A 109 -17.98 -6.92 20.54
N GLY A 110 -17.76 -8.11 19.98
CA GLY A 110 -17.90 -8.36 18.53
C GLY A 110 -16.76 -7.82 17.65
N LYS A 111 -15.71 -7.27 18.26
CA LYS A 111 -14.54 -6.73 17.57
C LYS A 111 -13.31 -7.59 17.82
N TRP A 112 -12.39 -7.59 16.87
CA TRP A 112 -11.14 -8.34 16.97
C TRP A 112 -9.99 -7.43 17.36
N TYR A 113 -9.13 -7.95 18.23
CA TYR A 113 -7.91 -7.31 18.73
C TYR A 113 -6.79 -8.34 18.70
N PHE A 114 -5.54 -7.88 18.71
CA PHE A 114 -4.37 -8.75 18.82
C PHE A 114 -3.47 -8.29 19.95
N LEU A 115 -3.22 -9.17 20.92
CA LEU A 115 -2.33 -8.94 22.06
C LEU A 115 -0.98 -9.58 21.71
N LEU A 116 0.08 -8.76 21.63
CA LEU A 116 1.38 -9.18 21.14
C LEU A 116 1.92 -10.37 21.94
N ASN A 117 2.29 -11.47 21.27
CA ASN A 117 2.74 -12.71 21.92
C ASN A 117 3.92 -12.53 22.89
N GLY A 118 4.77 -11.51 22.68
CA GLY A 118 5.93 -11.25 23.55
C GLY A 118 5.63 -10.37 24.77
N SER A 119 4.78 -9.35 24.63
CA SER A 119 4.57 -8.33 25.68
C SER A 119 3.15 -8.29 26.24
N GLY A 120 2.18 -8.92 25.57
CA GLY A 120 0.75 -8.82 25.89
C GLY A 120 0.12 -7.46 25.53
N ALA A 121 0.89 -6.51 24.96
CA ALA A 121 0.37 -5.21 24.57
C ALA A 121 -0.59 -5.34 23.38
N MET A 122 -1.60 -4.49 23.30
CA MET A 122 -2.55 -4.44 22.20
C MET A 122 -1.91 -3.83 20.95
N ALA A 123 -2.07 -4.50 19.80
CA ALA A 123 -1.59 -4.01 18.52
C ALA A 123 -2.39 -2.79 18.04
N THR A 124 -1.68 -1.84 17.42
CA THR A 124 -2.24 -0.70 16.68
C THR A 124 -1.44 -0.52 15.39
N GLY A 125 -2.09 -0.06 14.31
CA GLY A 125 -1.49 0.06 12.98
C GLY A 125 -1.27 -1.28 12.31
N TRP A 126 -0.29 -1.32 11.40
CA TRP A 126 0.10 -2.53 10.68
C TRP A 126 0.78 -3.56 11.58
N TYR A 127 0.32 -4.81 11.51
CA TYR A 127 0.95 -5.92 12.20
C TYR A 127 0.88 -7.21 11.39
N LYS A 128 1.94 -8.02 11.46
CA LYS A 128 2.03 -9.30 10.74
C LYS A 128 1.84 -10.46 11.71
N VAL A 129 0.82 -11.27 11.47
CA VAL A 129 0.49 -12.46 12.26
C VAL A 129 0.47 -13.66 11.32
N ASP A 130 1.28 -14.67 11.61
CA ASP A 130 1.38 -15.92 10.84
C ASP A 130 1.53 -15.70 9.31
N GLY A 131 2.38 -14.73 8.95
CA GLY A 131 2.67 -14.41 7.55
C GLY A 131 1.65 -13.50 6.86
N LYS A 132 0.52 -13.17 7.51
CA LYS A 132 -0.52 -12.27 6.99
C LYS A 132 -0.44 -10.89 7.64
N ASN A 133 -0.62 -9.83 6.85
CA ASN A 133 -0.69 -8.46 7.37
C ASN A 133 -2.12 -8.12 7.79
N TYR A 134 -2.27 -7.43 8.91
CA TYR A 134 -3.52 -6.91 9.46
C TYR A 134 -3.31 -5.44 9.81
N TYR A 135 -4.41 -4.69 9.89
CA TYR A 135 -4.38 -3.32 10.37
C TYR A 135 -5.34 -3.15 11.53
N PHE A 136 -4.85 -2.54 12.61
CA PHE A 136 -5.62 -2.22 13.80
C PHE A 136 -5.75 -0.70 13.91
N ASN A 137 -6.94 -0.17 14.16
CA ASN A 137 -7.09 1.27 14.35
C ASN A 137 -6.44 1.73 15.67
N SER A 138 -6.51 3.03 15.99
CA SER A 138 -5.93 3.60 17.21
C SER A 138 -6.51 3.02 18.51
N SER A 139 -7.72 2.45 18.45
CA SER A 139 -8.37 1.73 19.56
C SER A 139 -8.05 0.23 19.55
N GLY A 140 -7.14 -0.23 18.69
CA GLY A 140 -6.72 -1.62 18.55
C GLY A 140 -7.71 -2.54 17.86
N GLN A 141 -8.78 -2.00 17.28
CA GLN A 141 -9.79 -2.80 16.59
C GLN A 141 -9.26 -3.18 15.20
N MET A 142 -9.25 -4.46 14.88
CA MET A 142 -8.90 -4.99 13.56
C MET A 142 -9.83 -4.40 12.51
N GLN A 143 -9.26 -3.92 11.41
CA GLN A 143 -9.99 -3.32 10.30
C GLN A 143 -10.22 -4.35 9.18
N THR A 144 -11.34 -4.16 8.49
CA THR A 144 -11.72 -4.89 7.26
C THR A 144 -12.16 -3.86 6.22
N GLY A 145 -12.12 -4.21 4.94
CA GLY A 145 -12.45 -3.32 3.85
C GLY A 145 -11.35 -2.29 3.56
N TRP A 146 -11.72 -1.15 3.00
CA TRP A 146 -10.80 -0.08 2.63
C TRP A 146 -10.27 0.67 3.86
N VAL A 147 -8.95 0.81 3.95
CA VAL A 147 -8.25 1.58 4.98
C VAL A 147 -7.26 2.52 4.31
N HIS A 148 -7.29 3.79 4.71
CA HIS A 148 -6.26 4.76 4.39
C HIS A 148 -5.55 5.17 5.68
N ASP A 149 -4.24 4.94 5.75
CA ASP A 149 -3.46 5.17 6.98
C ASP A 149 -2.68 6.49 6.97
N GLY A 150 -2.93 7.35 5.98
CA GLY A 150 -2.22 8.60 5.77
C GLY A 150 -1.07 8.50 4.76
N VAL A 151 -0.68 7.27 4.38
CA VAL A 151 0.33 7.03 3.33
C VAL A 151 -0.33 6.50 2.06
N GLY A 152 -1.25 5.55 2.18
CA GLY A 152 -1.95 5.01 1.03
C GLY A 152 -3.14 4.14 1.39
N TRP A 153 -3.82 3.64 0.36
CA TRP A 153 -4.97 2.75 0.50
C TRP A 153 -4.56 1.28 0.54
N ALA A 154 -5.16 0.52 1.45
CA ALA A 154 -5.10 -0.93 1.47
C ALA A 154 -6.51 -1.51 1.65
N TYR A 155 -6.73 -2.70 1.13
CA TYR A 155 -7.98 -3.43 1.32
C TYR A 155 -7.74 -4.65 2.20
N PHE A 156 -8.58 -4.84 3.21
CA PHE A 156 -8.52 -5.96 4.15
C PHE A 156 -9.74 -6.86 3.92
N LYS A 157 -9.51 -8.17 3.81
CA LYS A 157 -10.57 -9.16 3.65
C LYS A 157 -11.44 -9.25 4.90
N ALA A 158 -12.54 -10.00 4.82
CA ALA A 158 -13.42 -10.26 5.96
C ALA A 158 -12.69 -10.97 7.13
N ASP A 159 -11.65 -11.76 6.84
CA ASP A 159 -10.78 -12.37 7.86
C ASP A 159 -9.76 -11.39 8.46
N GLY A 160 -9.81 -10.11 8.07
CA GLY A 160 -8.91 -9.04 8.51
C GLY A 160 -7.56 -9.01 7.84
N SER A 161 -7.20 -10.03 7.04
CA SER A 161 -5.91 -10.04 6.37
C SER A 161 -5.90 -9.19 5.11
N GLN A 162 -4.77 -8.52 4.86
CA GLN A 162 -4.57 -7.66 3.69
C GLN A 162 -4.79 -8.46 2.40
N GLN A 163 -5.61 -7.90 1.51
CA GLN A 163 -5.76 -8.37 0.15
C GLN A 163 -4.53 -7.96 -0.68
N THR A 164 -3.94 -8.94 -1.36
CA THR A 164 -2.85 -8.74 -2.31
C THR A 164 -3.20 -9.36 -3.66
N GLY A 165 -2.51 -8.94 -4.71
CA GLY A 165 -2.82 -9.29 -6.08
C GLY A 165 -4.08 -8.58 -6.60
N TRP A 166 -4.67 -9.17 -7.63
CA TRP A 166 -5.90 -8.69 -8.25
C TRP A 166 -7.12 -8.99 -7.37
N PHE A 167 -8.04 -8.04 -7.28
CA PHE A 167 -9.34 -8.24 -6.62
C PHE A 167 -10.40 -7.30 -7.18
N GLN A 168 -11.67 -7.69 -7.02
CA GLN A 168 -12.81 -6.87 -7.42
C GLN A 168 -13.55 -6.33 -6.19
N ASN A 169 -13.92 -5.06 -6.23
CA ASN A 169 -14.74 -4.42 -5.20
C ASN A 169 -15.68 -3.40 -5.86
N GLY A 170 -16.98 -3.45 -5.53
CA GLY A 170 -17.96 -2.50 -6.08
C GLY A 170 -18.06 -2.48 -7.62
N GLY A 171 -17.77 -3.61 -8.28
CA GLY A 171 -17.77 -3.72 -9.74
C GLY A 171 -16.45 -3.35 -10.43
N TYR A 172 -15.48 -2.77 -9.71
CA TYR A 172 -14.19 -2.36 -10.26
C TYR A 172 -13.07 -3.33 -9.90
N TRP A 173 -12.10 -3.47 -10.81
CA TRP A 173 -10.87 -4.20 -10.56
C TRP A 173 -9.82 -3.31 -9.91
N TYR A 174 -9.08 -3.87 -8.97
CA TYR A 174 -8.00 -3.25 -8.23
C TYR A 174 -6.79 -4.20 -8.20
N TYR A 175 -5.62 -3.65 -7.92
CA TYR A 175 -4.41 -4.43 -7.69
C TYR A 175 -3.67 -3.89 -6.47
N SER A 176 -3.31 -4.79 -5.55
CA SER A 176 -2.47 -4.48 -4.40
C SER A 176 -1.21 -5.34 -4.47
N PRO A 177 -0.04 -4.79 -4.83
CA PRO A 177 1.18 -5.57 -4.83
C PRO A 177 1.46 -6.12 -3.42
N LYS A 178 2.18 -7.26 -3.36
CA LYS A 178 2.56 -7.86 -2.08
C LYS A 178 3.29 -6.87 -1.18
N ASP A 179 2.85 -6.76 0.07
CA ASP A 179 3.41 -5.87 1.09
C ASP A 179 3.44 -4.37 0.69
N LYS A 180 2.57 -3.94 -0.24
CA LYS A 180 2.43 -2.54 -0.67
C LYS A 180 0.97 -2.08 -0.62
N TYR A 181 0.77 -0.76 -0.70
CA TYR A 181 -0.53 -0.14 -0.91
C TYR A 181 -1.07 -0.45 -2.31
N MET A 182 -2.38 -0.25 -2.46
CA MET A 182 -3.11 -0.34 -3.71
C MET A 182 -2.44 0.48 -4.82
N SER A 183 -2.36 -0.10 -6.01
CA SER A 183 -1.80 0.52 -7.21
C SER A 183 -2.69 1.65 -7.75
N THR A 184 -2.04 2.73 -8.15
CA THR A 184 -2.60 3.83 -8.96
C THR A 184 -1.68 4.11 -10.15
N GLY A 185 -2.20 4.72 -11.21
CA GLY A 185 -1.44 5.03 -12.42
C GLY A 185 -0.99 3.80 -13.20
N TRP A 186 0.09 3.96 -13.96
CA TRP A 186 0.68 2.92 -14.79
C TRP A 186 1.39 1.84 -13.95
N ASN A 187 1.03 0.57 -14.16
CA ASN A 187 1.59 -0.56 -13.44
C ASN A 187 1.89 -1.72 -14.39
N HIS A 188 3.11 -2.24 -14.36
CA HIS A 188 3.49 -3.47 -15.05
C HIS A 188 3.22 -4.68 -14.14
N ILE A 189 2.32 -5.57 -14.57
CA ILE A 189 1.88 -6.74 -13.81
C ILE A 189 1.93 -7.93 -14.76
N ASP A 190 2.74 -8.93 -14.42
CA ASP A 190 2.91 -10.17 -15.20
C ASP A 190 3.18 -9.93 -16.70
N GLY A 191 4.06 -8.97 -17.00
CA GLY A 191 4.46 -8.63 -18.37
C GLY A 191 3.46 -7.79 -19.16
N LYS A 192 2.34 -7.39 -18.56
CA LYS A 192 1.32 -6.53 -19.16
C LYS A 192 1.28 -5.17 -18.46
N LEU A 193 1.04 -4.10 -19.21
CA LEU A 193 0.89 -2.76 -18.67
C LEU A 193 -0.59 -2.45 -18.43
N TYR A 194 -0.94 -2.01 -17.22
CA TYR A 194 -2.28 -1.63 -16.80
C TYR A 194 -2.28 -0.18 -16.33
N TYR A 195 -3.44 0.48 -16.40
CA TYR A 195 -3.63 1.80 -15.82
C TYR A 195 -4.76 1.77 -14.79
N PHE A 196 -4.47 2.28 -13.60
CA PHE A 196 -5.43 2.46 -12.52
C PHE A 196 -5.67 3.95 -12.31
N ASN A 197 -6.92 4.39 -12.15
CA ASN A 197 -7.20 5.81 -11.87
C ASN A 197 -6.75 6.19 -10.44
N SER A 198 -6.99 7.44 -10.03
CA SER A 198 -6.62 7.94 -8.69
C SER A 198 -7.33 7.21 -7.54
N ASN A 199 -8.47 6.59 -7.81
CA ASN A 199 -9.20 5.74 -6.87
C ASN A 199 -8.71 4.28 -6.90
N GLY A 200 -7.69 3.97 -7.70
CA GLY A 200 -7.14 2.63 -7.88
C GLY A 200 -7.98 1.69 -8.74
N GLN A 201 -8.99 2.20 -9.44
CA GLN A 201 -9.84 1.40 -10.31
C GLN A 201 -9.12 1.18 -11.64
N MET A 202 -8.96 -0.08 -12.05
CA MET A 202 -8.41 -0.47 -13.33
C MET A 202 -9.27 0.11 -14.47
N GLN A 203 -8.63 0.73 -15.44
CA GLN A 203 -9.29 1.33 -16.58
C GLN A 203 -9.33 0.39 -17.79
N THR A 204 -10.38 0.51 -18.58
CA THR A 204 -10.58 -0.15 -19.87
C THR A 204 -11.01 0.91 -20.90
N GLY A 205 -10.74 0.69 -22.19
CA GLY A 205 -11.03 1.64 -23.25
C GLY A 205 -10.04 2.81 -23.31
N TRP A 206 -10.48 3.95 -23.81
CA TRP A 206 -9.65 5.15 -23.94
C TRP A 206 -9.31 5.76 -22.58
N VAL A 207 -8.03 6.01 -22.34
CA VAL A 207 -7.50 6.64 -21.13
C VAL A 207 -6.60 7.82 -21.53
N HIS A 208 -6.76 8.96 -20.86
CA HIS A 208 -5.81 10.07 -20.93
C HIS A 208 -5.19 10.30 -19.56
N ASP A 209 -3.88 10.18 -19.45
CA ASP A 209 -3.17 10.27 -18.16
C ASP A 209 -2.61 11.67 -17.87
N GLY A 210 -2.90 12.65 -18.71
CA GLY A 210 -2.37 14.01 -18.63
C GLY A 210 -1.19 14.27 -19.57
N VAL A 211 -0.55 13.21 -20.08
CA VAL A 211 0.54 13.29 -21.07
C VAL A 211 0.04 12.90 -22.44
N GLY A 212 -0.72 11.80 -22.53
CA GLY A 212 -1.25 11.34 -23.80
C GLY A 212 -2.38 10.33 -23.65
N TRP A 213 -2.89 9.90 -24.80
CA TRP A 213 -3.95 8.89 -24.88
C TRP A 213 -3.36 7.49 -24.89
N ALA A 214 -4.02 6.53 -24.26
CA ALA A 214 -3.79 5.10 -24.42
C ALA A 214 -5.13 4.39 -24.61
N TYR A 215 -5.08 3.20 -25.18
CA TYR A 215 -6.26 2.33 -25.25
C TYR A 215 -6.00 1.07 -24.42
N MET A 216 -6.87 0.80 -23.46
CA MET A 216 -6.81 -0.34 -22.56
C MET A 216 -7.82 -1.39 -23.05
N LYS A 217 -7.39 -2.65 -23.18
CA LYS A 217 -8.27 -3.75 -23.59
C LYS A 217 -9.29 -4.08 -22.49
N GLN A 218 -10.25 -4.95 -22.79
CA GLN A 218 -11.23 -5.41 -21.80
C GLN A 218 -10.60 -6.15 -20.61
N ASP A 219 -9.47 -6.83 -20.82
CA ASP A 219 -8.68 -7.44 -19.74
C ASP A 219 -7.88 -6.41 -18.94
N GLY A 220 -8.01 -5.11 -19.26
CA GLY A 220 -7.31 -4.00 -18.62
C GLY A 220 -5.89 -3.75 -19.10
N SER A 221 -5.32 -4.66 -19.90
CA SER A 221 -3.95 -4.47 -20.39
C SER A 221 -3.89 -3.54 -21.59
N GLN A 222 -2.81 -2.79 -21.73
CA GLN A 222 -2.61 -1.82 -22.80
C GLN A 222 -2.70 -2.49 -24.17
N HIS A 223 -3.43 -1.86 -25.10
CA HIS A 223 -3.45 -2.24 -26.51
C HIS A 223 -2.18 -1.76 -27.20
N VAL A 224 -1.56 -2.64 -27.98
CA VAL A 224 -0.32 -2.37 -28.72
C VAL A 224 -0.56 -2.72 -30.19
N GLY A 225 0.02 -1.92 -31.08
CA GLY A 225 -0.13 -2.03 -32.52
C GLY A 225 -1.37 -1.32 -33.03
N TRP A 226 -1.90 -1.82 -34.15
CA TRP A 226 -3.06 -1.24 -34.84
C TRP A 226 -4.36 -1.44 -34.06
N LEU A 227 -5.16 -0.38 -33.99
CA LEU A 227 -6.50 -0.39 -33.44
C LEU A 227 -7.47 0.26 -34.43
N LYS A 228 -8.51 -0.48 -34.83
CA LYS A 228 -9.67 0.09 -35.51
C LYS A 228 -10.77 0.37 -34.48
N TYR A 229 -11.11 1.63 -34.28
CA TYR A 229 -12.13 2.06 -33.32
C TYR A 229 -13.02 3.10 -34.00
N ASP A 230 -14.33 2.87 -33.98
CA ASP A 230 -15.32 3.78 -34.61
C ASP A 230 -14.98 4.15 -36.06
N GLY A 231 -14.63 3.14 -36.87
CA GLY A 231 -14.24 3.30 -38.28
C GLY A 231 -12.87 3.95 -38.53
N LYS A 232 -12.20 4.45 -37.49
CA LYS A 232 -10.90 5.14 -37.56
C LYS A 232 -9.77 4.21 -37.15
N TRP A 233 -8.58 4.45 -37.68
CA TRP A 233 -7.38 3.67 -37.37
C TRP A 233 -6.42 4.47 -36.49
N TYR A 234 -5.89 3.80 -35.48
CA TYR A 234 -4.92 4.30 -34.51
C TYR A 234 -3.77 3.31 -34.39
N HIS A 235 -2.63 3.78 -33.88
CA HIS A 235 -1.47 2.93 -33.61
C HIS A 235 -0.85 3.25 -32.25
N PHE A 236 -0.40 2.22 -31.53
CA PHE A 236 0.20 2.32 -30.20
C PHE A 236 1.49 1.51 -30.13
N TYR A 237 2.57 2.08 -29.58
CA TYR A 237 3.76 1.30 -29.23
C TYR A 237 3.65 0.80 -27.78
N ALA A 238 4.28 -0.33 -27.48
CA ALA A 238 4.30 -0.91 -26.14
C ALA A 238 4.92 0.08 -25.13
N GLY A 239 4.19 0.41 -24.07
CA GLY A 239 4.65 1.34 -23.04
C GLY A 239 4.58 2.82 -23.42
N TYR A 240 4.07 3.16 -24.61
CA TYR A 240 3.91 4.55 -25.07
C TYR A 240 2.44 4.90 -25.24
N HIS A 241 2.15 6.19 -25.27
CA HIS A 241 0.86 6.72 -25.67
C HIS A 241 0.60 6.53 -27.17
N MET A 242 -0.62 6.87 -27.57
CA MET A 242 -1.13 6.89 -28.93
C MET A 242 -0.18 7.65 -29.85
N THR A 243 0.11 7.03 -30.99
CA THR A 243 1.03 7.58 -31.97
C THR A 243 0.41 8.81 -32.66
N ARG A 244 1.26 9.81 -32.92
CA ARG A 244 0.91 11.04 -33.66
C ARG A 244 2.05 11.38 -34.62
N GLY A 245 1.72 12.07 -35.71
CA GLY A 245 2.69 12.49 -36.73
C GLY A 245 3.09 11.37 -37.69
N TRP A 246 4.23 11.56 -38.36
CA TRP A 246 4.78 10.61 -39.31
C TRP A 246 5.52 9.46 -38.61
N ILE A 247 5.24 8.22 -39.03
CA ILE A 247 6.00 7.03 -38.62
C ILE A 247 6.33 6.16 -39.84
N LEU A 248 7.39 5.37 -39.72
CA LEU A 248 7.77 4.33 -40.67
C LEU A 248 7.56 2.97 -39.99
N LEU A 249 6.67 2.14 -40.54
CA LEU A 249 6.36 0.80 -40.05
C LEU A 249 6.34 -0.18 -41.22
N ASP A 250 7.12 -1.25 -41.12
CA ASP A 250 7.16 -2.35 -42.10
C ASP A 250 7.30 -1.88 -43.56
N GLY A 251 8.10 -0.84 -43.80
CA GLY A 251 8.36 -0.29 -45.13
C GLY A 251 7.29 0.69 -45.65
N TYR A 252 6.40 1.17 -44.79
CA TYR A 252 5.37 2.17 -45.13
C TYR A 252 5.47 3.40 -44.23
N TYR A 253 5.36 4.57 -44.84
CA TYR A 253 5.13 5.83 -44.14
C TYR A 253 3.65 5.98 -43.82
N TYR A 254 3.33 6.23 -42.57
CA TYR A 254 1.99 6.55 -42.08
C TYR A 254 1.99 7.92 -41.42
N TYR A 255 0.93 8.70 -41.62
CA TYR A 255 0.71 9.95 -40.90
C TYR A 255 -0.56 9.88 -40.06
N PHE A 256 -0.40 10.16 -38.76
CA PHE A 256 -1.48 10.29 -37.80
C PHE A 256 -1.65 11.75 -37.39
N ASP A 257 -2.88 12.23 -37.34
CA ASP A 257 -3.17 13.60 -36.94
C ASP A 257 -3.01 13.83 -35.41
N ALA A 258 -3.35 15.02 -34.92
CA ALA A 258 -3.28 15.36 -33.49
C ALA A 258 -4.22 14.51 -32.60
N ASN A 259 -5.27 13.93 -33.18
CA ASN A 259 -6.18 13.01 -32.51
C ASN A 259 -5.73 11.54 -32.69
N GLY A 260 -4.57 11.30 -33.31
CA GLY A 260 -4.01 9.98 -33.55
C GLY A 260 -4.75 9.17 -34.61
N ILE A 261 -5.56 9.81 -35.45
CA ILE A 261 -6.29 9.14 -36.52
C ILE A 261 -5.37 9.06 -37.73
N LEU A 262 -5.25 7.86 -38.31
CA LEU A 262 -4.52 7.64 -39.56
C LEU A 262 -5.18 8.42 -40.71
N GLN A 263 -4.39 9.27 -41.37
CA GLN A 263 -4.84 10.06 -42.52
C GLN A 263 -4.20 9.59 -43.84
N TYR A 264 -2.94 9.15 -43.80
CA TYR A 264 -2.19 8.79 -44.99
C TYR A 264 -1.33 7.54 -44.77
N SER A 265 -1.23 6.70 -45.80
CA SER A 265 -0.31 5.57 -45.87
C SER A 265 0.32 5.49 -47.26
N GLN A 266 1.64 5.41 -47.36
CA GLN A 266 2.35 5.21 -48.62
C GLN A 266 3.57 4.31 -48.43
N LYS A 267 3.96 3.58 -49.48
CA LYS A 267 5.19 2.78 -49.45
C LYS A 267 6.41 3.71 -49.37
N ALA A 268 7.40 3.33 -48.57
CA ALA A 268 8.67 4.05 -48.44
C ALA A 268 9.54 3.95 -49.70
#